data_AF-A0A132T5H5-F1
#
_entry.id   AF-A0A132T5H5-F1
#
_cell.length_a   1.000
_cell.length_b   1.000
_cell.length_c   1.000
_cell.angle_alpha   90.00
_cell.angle_beta   90.00
_cell.angle_gamma   90.00
#
_symmetry.space_group_name_H-M   'P 1'
#
loop_
_entity.id
_entity.type
_entity.pdbx_description
1 polymer ?
#
loop_
_entity_poly.entity_id
_entity_poly.type
_entity_poly.pdbx_seq_one_letter_code
_entity_poly.pdbx_strand_id
1 'polypeptide(L)'
;MVKDGHRVVGVVLALYSERLLAGRVERFCNIGTWCVLPDYRSLSISLVKAVLAQDGYHFTVLSPNPGPQEILAWLKFSFLDTAAALIPNLPWPSLPGRTKVVADHEGIEKTLTGAELQLYRDHAGALAARHVVLVQGDECSYVMYREFRRGRGPGYAMVLYVSNPELFHRALRPLTRHLLVRHGLVATLAELRIIGRKPDLSFALRDRPKMYRSATLGPGQIDYLYSELVCVPW
;
A
#
# COMPACT_ATOMS: atom_id res chain seq x y z
N MET A 1 -12.50 -21.78 4.10
CA MET A 1 -13.86 -21.45 4.59
C MET A 1 -14.33 -22.56 5.53
N VAL A 2 -15.05 -22.22 6.59
CA VAL A 2 -15.73 -23.16 7.51
C VAL A 2 -17.23 -23.10 7.25
N LYS A 3 -17.86 -24.28 7.17
CA LYS A 3 -19.31 -24.43 6.98
C LYS A 3 -19.90 -25.23 8.13
N ASP A 4 -21.13 -24.87 8.51
CA ASP A 4 -22.02 -25.69 9.32
C ASP A 4 -23.28 -25.97 8.48
N GLY A 5 -23.38 -27.20 7.99
CA GLY A 5 -24.31 -27.54 6.90
C GLY A 5 -24.09 -26.63 5.68
N HIS A 6 -25.13 -25.89 5.29
CA HIS A 6 -25.09 -24.94 4.18
C HIS A 6 -24.66 -23.52 4.60
N ARG A 7 -24.53 -23.24 5.89
CA ARG A 7 -24.19 -21.91 6.41
C ARG A 7 -22.69 -21.72 6.43
N VAL A 8 -22.23 -20.60 5.89
CA VAL A 8 -20.84 -20.16 6.05
C VAL A 8 -20.67 -19.51 7.41
N VAL A 9 -19.80 -20.08 8.26
CA VAL A 9 -19.59 -19.64 9.65
C VAL A 9 -18.19 -19.09 9.90
N GLY A 10 -17.29 -19.20 8.93
CA GLY A 10 -15.97 -18.58 8.98
C GLY A 10 -15.26 -18.53 7.64
N VAL A 11 -14.56 -17.43 7.37
CA VAL A 11 -13.83 -17.17 6.13
C VAL A 11 -12.49 -16.52 6.40
N VAL A 12 -11.53 -16.86 5.53
CA VAL A 12 -10.31 -16.08 5.30
C VAL A 12 -10.32 -15.72 3.82
N LEU A 13 -10.22 -14.43 3.52
CA LEU A 13 -10.09 -13.90 2.18
C LEU A 13 -8.64 -13.46 1.97
N ALA A 14 -8.10 -13.78 0.80
CA ALA A 14 -6.74 -13.42 0.43
C ALA A 14 -6.67 -12.99 -1.04
N LEU A 15 -5.75 -12.08 -1.33
CA LEU A 15 -5.39 -11.65 -2.67
C LEU A 15 -4.05 -12.28 -3.04
N TYR A 16 -4.00 -12.89 -4.21
CA TYR A 16 -2.81 -13.56 -4.72
C TYR A 16 -2.23 -12.76 -5.88
N SER A 17 -0.90 -12.68 -5.94
CA SER A 17 -0.21 -12.02 -7.04
C SER A 17 1.16 -12.64 -7.31
N GLU A 18 1.65 -12.42 -8.52
CA GLU A 18 3.00 -12.75 -8.95
C GLU A 18 3.72 -11.47 -9.31
N ARG A 19 4.96 -11.32 -8.85
CA ARG A 19 5.70 -10.06 -8.98
C ARG A 19 7.14 -10.31 -9.36
N LEU A 20 7.64 -9.56 -10.34
CA LEU A 20 9.05 -9.57 -10.68
C LEU A 20 9.82 -8.69 -9.67
N LEU A 21 10.57 -9.32 -8.77
CA LEU A 21 11.43 -8.65 -7.80
C LEU A 21 12.87 -9.09 -8.01
N ALA A 22 13.77 -8.13 -8.23
CA ALA A 22 15.20 -8.39 -8.48
C ALA A 22 15.45 -9.48 -9.55
N GLY A 23 14.65 -9.48 -10.62
CA GLY A 23 14.76 -10.44 -11.73
C GLY A 23 14.14 -11.82 -11.47
N ARG A 24 13.48 -12.04 -10.33
CA ARG A 24 12.79 -13.30 -10.00
C ARG A 24 11.31 -13.08 -9.81
N VAL A 25 10.50 -14.00 -10.30
CA VAL A 25 9.06 -14.00 -10.03
C VAL A 25 8.83 -14.54 -8.63
N GLU A 26 8.31 -13.69 -7.75
CA GLU A 26 7.96 -13.98 -6.38
C GLU A 26 6.43 -14.02 -6.25
N ARG A 27 5.92 -14.98 -5.48
CA ARG A 27 4.49 -15.20 -5.27
C ARG A 27 4.06 -14.60 -3.94
N PHE A 28 3.03 -13.77 -3.95
CA PHE A 28 2.50 -13.11 -2.76
C PHE A 28 1.07 -13.54 -2.46
N CYS A 29 0.76 -13.64 -1.17
CA CYS A 29 -0.57 -13.85 -0.63
C CYS A 29 -0.84 -12.78 0.44
N ASN A 30 -1.60 -11.75 0.08
CA ASN A 30 -2.09 -10.77 1.04
C ASN A 30 -3.36 -11.30 1.72
N ILE A 31 -3.24 -11.67 2.99
CA ILE A 31 -4.35 -12.12 3.83
C ILE A 31 -5.06 -10.87 4.34
N GLY A 32 -6.31 -10.69 3.92
CA GLY A 32 -7.10 -9.51 4.27
C GLY A 32 -8.14 -9.81 5.35
N THR A 33 -9.34 -10.21 4.93
CA THR A 33 -10.43 -10.47 5.88
C THR A 33 -10.27 -11.84 6.54
N TRP A 34 -10.24 -11.86 7.87
CA TRP A 34 -10.29 -13.07 8.69
C TRP A 34 -11.44 -12.95 9.70
N CYS A 35 -12.52 -13.69 9.47
CA CYS A 35 -13.73 -13.59 10.28
C CYS A 35 -14.31 -14.98 10.55
N VAL A 36 -14.63 -15.26 11.82
CA VAL A 36 -15.26 -16.50 12.26
C VAL A 36 -16.30 -16.17 13.32
N LEU A 37 -17.49 -16.76 13.22
CA LEU A 37 -18.56 -16.55 14.19
C LEU A 37 -18.13 -17.02 15.60
N PRO A 38 -18.64 -16.38 16.67
CA PRO A 38 -18.20 -16.62 18.05
C PRO A 38 -18.12 -18.11 18.45
N ASP A 39 -19.14 -18.89 18.09
CA ASP A 39 -19.27 -20.31 18.47
C ASP A 39 -18.26 -21.22 17.77
N TYR A 40 -17.60 -20.73 16.70
CA TYR A 40 -16.65 -21.49 15.89
C TYR A 40 -15.22 -20.95 15.99
N ARG A 41 -14.94 -20.04 16.94
CA ARG A 41 -13.61 -19.40 17.09
C ARG A 41 -12.47 -20.39 17.29
N SER A 42 -12.73 -21.58 17.82
CA SER A 42 -11.75 -22.66 17.92
C SER A 42 -11.18 -23.10 16.56
N LEU A 43 -11.94 -22.92 15.46
CA LEU A 43 -11.54 -23.24 14.09
C LEU A 43 -10.80 -22.09 13.39
N SER A 44 -10.70 -20.93 14.03
CA SER A 44 -10.17 -19.70 13.43
C SER A 44 -8.70 -19.84 13.01
N ILE A 45 -7.87 -20.44 13.86
CA ILE A 45 -6.45 -20.66 13.57
C ILE A 45 -6.27 -21.69 12.44
N SER A 46 -7.14 -22.69 12.34
CA SER A 46 -7.07 -23.70 11.28
C SER A 46 -7.26 -23.10 9.89
N LEU A 47 -8.11 -22.06 9.76
CA LEU A 47 -8.26 -21.34 8.49
C LEU A 47 -6.97 -20.64 8.07
N VAL A 48 -6.33 -19.93 9.00
CA VAL A 48 -5.06 -19.23 8.71
C VAL A 48 -3.96 -20.24 8.40
N LYS A 49 -3.86 -21.34 9.16
CA LYS A 49 -2.90 -22.42 8.89
C LYS A 49 -3.11 -23.05 7.51
N ALA A 50 -4.35 -23.21 7.06
CA ALA A 50 -4.64 -23.73 5.72
C ALA A 50 -4.10 -22.78 4.62
N VAL A 51 -4.23 -21.46 4.80
CA VAL A 51 -3.63 -20.49 3.87
C VAL A 51 -2.10 -20.56 3.90
N LEU A 52 -1.52 -20.66 5.10
CA LEU A 52 -0.07 -20.70 5.32
C LEU A 52 0.60 -22.02 4.92
N ALA A 53 -0.19 -23.07 4.64
CA ALA A 53 0.31 -24.36 4.16
C ALA A 53 0.63 -24.35 2.65
N GLN A 54 0.32 -23.25 1.96
CA GLN A 54 0.68 -23.08 0.56
C GLN A 54 2.16 -22.70 0.42
N ASP A 55 2.94 -23.62 -0.14
CA ASP A 55 4.37 -23.42 -0.34
C ASP A 55 4.67 -22.38 -1.43
N GLY A 56 5.83 -21.73 -1.29
CA GLY A 56 6.33 -20.77 -2.28
C GLY A 56 5.68 -19.39 -2.24
N TYR A 57 4.79 -19.11 -1.28
CA TYR A 57 4.17 -17.81 -1.08
C TYR A 57 4.83 -17.00 0.04
N HIS A 58 4.92 -15.69 -0.19
CA HIS A 58 5.19 -14.68 0.83
C HIS A 58 3.86 -14.10 1.31
N PHE A 59 3.65 -14.09 2.62
CA PHE A 59 2.38 -13.67 3.19
C PHE A 59 2.46 -12.27 3.75
N THR A 60 1.41 -11.46 3.54
CA THR A 60 1.28 -10.15 4.17
C THR A 60 -0.07 -10.02 4.86
N VAL A 61 -0.08 -9.33 6.00
CA VAL A 61 -1.28 -8.86 6.69
C VAL A 61 -1.06 -7.38 6.95
N LEU A 62 -1.75 -6.52 6.19
CA LEU A 62 -1.45 -5.08 6.14
C LEU A 62 -2.41 -4.21 6.97
N SER A 63 -3.42 -4.82 7.58
CA SER A 63 -4.33 -4.15 8.51
C SER A 63 -4.71 -5.03 9.72
N PRO A 64 -3.75 -5.72 10.39
CA PRO A 64 -4.08 -6.62 11.48
C PRO A 64 -4.75 -5.87 12.65
N ASN A 65 -5.95 -6.32 13.03
CA ASN A 65 -6.58 -5.90 14.27
C ASN A 65 -5.67 -6.21 15.49
N PRO A 66 -5.76 -5.48 16.61
CA PRO A 66 -4.88 -5.68 17.75
C PRO A 66 -4.82 -7.12 18.26
N GLY A 67 -5.97 -7.79 18.44
CA GLY A 67 -6.03 -9.18 18.93
C GLY A 67 -5.26 -10.19 18.07
N PRO A 68 -5.49 -10.25 16.73
CA PRO A 68 -4.76 -11.12 15.82
C PRO A 68 -3.22 -10.97 15.77
N GLN A 69 -2.63 -9.87 16.24
CA GLN A 69 -1.19 -9.62 16.07
C GLN A 69 -0.30 -10.63 16.81
N GLU A 70 -0.65 -11.01 18.04
CA GLU A 70 0.10 -12.01 18.81
C GLU A 70 0.05 -13.40 18.16
N ILE A 71 -1.12 -13.76 17.64
CA ILE A 71 -1.32 -15.03 16.92
C ILE A 71 -0.48 -15.05 15.64
N LEU A 72 -0.47 -13.95 14.88
CA LEU A 72 0.36 -13.83 13.67
C LEU A 72 1.85 -13.93 14.00
N ALA A 73 2.31 -13.30 15.08
CA ALA A 73 3.70 -13.41 15.53
C ALA A 73 4.06 -14.86 15.87
N TRP A 74 3.19 -15.60 16.58
CA TRP A 74 3.37 -17.03 16.83
C TRP A 74 3.40 -17.86 15.54
N LEU A 75 2.64 -17.45 14.52
CA LEU A 75 2.65 -18.02 13.17
C LEU A 75 3.84 -17.56 12.31
N LYS A 76 4.89 -17.01 12.93
CA LYS A 76 6.15 -16.54 12.33
C LYS A 76 6.00 -15.32 11.42
N PHE A 77 4.98 -14.50 11.62
CA PHE A 77 4.96 -13.18 11.02
C PHE A 77 5.86 -12.22 11.81
N SER A 78 6.57 -11.37 11.09
CA SER A 78 7.37 -10.28 11.64
C SER A 78 6.69 -8.94 11.38
N PHE A 79 6.86 -8.00 12.29
CA PHE A 79 6.41 -6.63 12.07
C PHE A 79 7.25 -5.94 11.01
N LEU A 80 6.56 -5.19 10.18
CA LEU A 80 7.14 -4.20 9.29
C LEU A 80 7.40 -2.91 10.11
N ASP A 81 8.58 -2.30 9.95
CA ASP A 81 8.82 -0.92 10.38
C ASP A 81 7.86 0.06 9.68
N THR A 82 6.90 0.60 10.44
CA THR A 82 5.91 1.56 9.98
C THR A 82 6.26 3.01 10.39
N ALA A 83 7.54 3.29 10.67
CA ALA A 83 8.01 4.67 10.79
C ALA A 83 7.59 5.46 9.55
N ALA A 84 6.93 6.59 9.77
CA ALA A 84 6.30 7.36 8.72
C ALA A 84 6.46 8.87 8.94
N ALA A 85 6.27 9.60 7.84
CA ALA A 85 6.16 11.04 7.82
C ALA A 85 4.72 11.45 7.49
N LEU A 86 4.16 12.33 8.30
CA LEU A 86 2.96 13.10 7.96
C LEU A 86 3.40 14.44 7.38
N ILE A 87 3.13 14.61 6.09
CA ILE A 87 3.54 15.76 5.29
C ILE A 87 2.31 16.66 5.13
N PRO A 88 2.32 17.90 5.67
CA PRO A 88 1.25 18.85 5.41
C PRO A 88 1.16 19.17 3.93
N ASN A 89 -0.04 19.09 3.35
CA ASN A 89 -0.26 19.52 1.98
C ASN A 89 -0.55 21.01 1.96
N LEU A 90 0.36 21.80 1.39
CA LEU A 90 0.30 23.25 1.40
C LEU A 90 0.11 23.81 -0.03
N PRO A 91 -0.53 24.99 -0.18
CA PRO A 91 -0.76 25.61 -1.47
C PRO A 91 0.52 26.32 -1.98
N TRP A 92 1.61 25.57 -2.13
CA TRP A 92 2.91 26.10 -2.55
C TRP A 92 2.81 26.89 -3.87
N PRO A 93 3.64 27.93 -4.06
CA PRO A 93 3.69 28.63 -5.34
C PRO A 93 4.16 27.68 -6.45
N SER A 94 3.57 27.80 -7.64
CA SER A 94 4.02 27.04 -8.81
C SER A 94 5.25 27.70 -9.40
N LEU A 95 6.40 27.02 -9.33
CA LEU A 95 7.62 27.46 -10.01
C LEU A 95 7.64 26.86 -11.42
N PRO A 96 7.71 27.69 -12.49
CA PRO A 96 7.79 27.19 -13.86
C PRO A 96 8.95 26.21 -14.06
N GLY A 97 8.73 25.17 -14.87
CA GLY A 97 9.80 24.34 -15.45
C GLY A 97 10.46 23.29 -14.55
N ARG A 98 10.05 23.10 -13.28
CA ARG A 98 10.78 22.20 -12.36
C ARG A 98 10.23 20.77 -12.30
N THR A 99 8.93 20.59 -12.16
CA THR A 99 8.31 19.26 -12.07
C THR A 99 6.87 19.32 -12.55
N LYS A 100 6.49 18.40 -13.45
CA LYS A 100 5.11 18.21 -13.90
C LYS A 100 4.47 17.07 -13.09
N VAL A 101 3.21 17.27 -12.70
CA VAL A 101 2.38 16.26 -12.05
C VAL A 101 1.34 15.78 -13.04
N VAL A 102 1.40 14.50 -13.43
CA VAL A 102 0.51 13.87 -14.40
C VAL A 102 -0.38 12.88 -13.66
N ALA A 103 -1.70 13.04 -13.74
CA ALA A 103 -2.65 12.22 -12.97
C ALA A 103 -3.80 11.66 -13.82
N ASP A 104 -3.99 12.15 -15.04
CA ASP A 104 -4.96 11.63 -15.98
C ASP A 104 -4.45 10.36 -16.67
N HIS A 105 -5.37 9.45 -17.00
CA HIS A 105 -5.06 8.13 -17.57
C HIS A 105 -4.20 8.22 -18.84
N GLU A 106 -4.60 9.08 -19.78
CA GLU A 106 -3.89 9.25 -21.06
C GLU A 106 -2.45 9.76 -20.84
N GLY A 107 -2.28 10.75 -19.98
CA GLY A 107 -0.97 11.27 -19.60
C GLY A 107 -0.08 10.22 -18.93
N ILE A 108 -0.63 9.42 -18.01
CA ILE A 108 0.12 8.35 -17.33
C ILE A 108 0.55 7.26 -18.32
N GLU A 109 -0.36 6.77 -19.17
CA GLU A 109 -0.08 5.75 -20.21
C GLU A 109 1.02 6.20 -21.19
N LYS A 110 1.05 7.50 -21.54
CA LYS A 110 2.08 8.06 -22.43
C LYS A 110 3.43 8.28 -21.73
N THR A 111 3.44 8.43 -20.41
CA THR A 111 4.65 8.80 -19.65
C THR A 111 5.38 7.57 -19.14
N LEU A 112 4.65 6.61 -18.57
CA LEU A 112 5.25 5.41 -18.00
C LEU A 112 5.66 4.43 -19.09
N THR A 113 6.71 3.65 -18.83
CA THR A 113 7.17 2.58 -19.72
C THR A 113 7.53 1.33 -18.91
N GLY A 114 7.70 0.20 -19.60
CA GLY A 114 8.19 -1.04 -19.00
C GLY A 114 7.40 -1.50 -17.78
N ALA A 115 8.12 -1.84 -16.70
CA ALA A 115 7.54 -2.40 -15.47
C ALA A 115 6.60 -1.41 -14.75
N GLU A 116 6.90 -0.11 -14.76
CA GLU A 116 6.05 0.89 -14.09
C GLU A 116 4.71 1.06 -14.81
N LEU A 117 4.71 1.01 -16.14
CA LEU A 117 3.48 1.03 -16.94
C LEU A 117 2.63 -0.22 -16.67
N GLN A 118 3.26 -1.39 -16.55
CA GLN A 118 2.54 -2.61 -16.19
C GLN A 118 1.94 -2.51 -14.79
N LEU A 119 2.71 -2.04 -13.80
CA LEU A 119 2.21 -1.79 -12.44
C LEU A 119 1.02 -0.83 -12.45
N TYR A 120 1.06 0.22 -13.26
CA TYR A 120 -0.07 1.12 -13.42
C TYR A 120 -1.30 0.38 -13.99
N ARG A 121 -1.14 -0.33 -15.10
CA ARG A 121 -2.26 -1.04 -15.77
C ARG A 121 -2.92 -2.07 -14.89
N ASP A 122 -2.13 -2.84 -14.14
CA ASP A 122 -2.62 -3.84 -13.20
C ASP A 122 -3.49 -3.25 -12.09
N HIS A 123 -3.29 -1.97 -11.76
CA HIS A 123 -3.96 -1.30 -10.66
C HIS A 123 -4.88 -0.16 -11.10
N ALA A 124 -4.93 0.19 -12.38
CA ALA A 124 -5.70 1.34 -12.88
C ALA A 124 -7.20 1.22 -12.57
N GLY A 125 -7.72 -0.02 -12.52
CA GLY A 125 -9.10 -0.32 -12.14
C GLY A 125 -9.32 -0.62 -10.65
N ALA A 126 -8.28 -0.60 -9.81
CA ALA A 126 -8.41 -0.94 -8.40
C ALA A 126 -9.11 0.19 -7.62
N LEU A 127 -10.14 -0.15 -6.85
CA LEU A 127 -11.10 0.82 -6.31
C LEU A 127 -10.47 1.86 -5.36
N ALA A 128 -9.50 1.45 -4.54
CA ALA A 128 -8.84 2.33 -3.58
C ALA A 128 -7.57 3.00 -4.12
N ALA A 129 -7.06 2.55 -5.26
CA ALA A 129 -5.84 3.05 -5.86
C ALA A 129 -6.07 4.41 -6.53
N ARG A 130 -5.13 5.33 -6.32
CA ARG A 130 -4.99 6.57 -7.07
C ARG A 130 -3.55 6.67 -7.56
N HIS A 131 -3.39 7.35 -8.68
CA HIS A 131 -2.16 7.30 -9.46
C HIS A 131 -1.72 8.70 -9.84
N VAL A 132 -0.43 8.93 -9.69
CA VAL A 132 0.20 10.16 -10.15
C VAL A 132 1.63 9.86 -10.60
N VAL A 133 2.07 10.54 -11.64
CA VAL A 133 3.45 10.47 -12.14
C VAL A 133 4.07 11.85 -12.01
N LEU A 134 5.22 11.89 -11.36
CA LEU A 134 6.05 13.07 -11.20
C LEU A 134 7.09 13.05 -12.31
N VAL A 135 7.20 14.11 -13.09
CA VAL A 135 8.12 14.19 -14.23
C VAL A 135 9.03 15.40 -14.06
N GLN A 136 10.34 15.20 -14.16
CA GLN A 136 11.35 16.24 -14.12
C GLN A 136 12.44 15.92 -15.16
N GLY A 137 12.48 16.68 -16.25
CA GLY A 137 13.34 16.34 -17.39
C GLY A 137 12.97 14.96 -17.94
N ASP A 138 13.97 14.10 -18.08
CA ASP A 138 13.81 12.71 -18.55
C ASP A 138 13.54 11.72 -17.40
N GLU A 139 13.55 12.18 -16.15
CA GLU A 139 13.22 11.33 -15.00
C GLU A 139 11.72 11.35 -14.73
N CYS A 140 11.17 10.17 -14.41
CA CYS A 140 9.82 10.04 -13.88
C CYS A 140 9.79 9.22 -12.58
N SER A 141 8.78 9.47 -11.76
CA SER A 141 8.47 8.69 -10.56
C SER A 141 6.98 8.40 -10.57
N TYR A 142 6.64 7.13 -10.67
CA TYR A 142 5.29 6.66 -10.44
C TYR A 142 5.00 6.62 -8.93
N VAL A 143 3.89 7.21 -8.53
CA VAL A 143 3.40 7.21 -7.15
C VAL A 143 1.98 6.66 -7.14
N MET A 144 1.77 5.61 -6.35
CA MET A 144 0.45 5.11 -6.02
C MET A 144 0.10 5.52 -4.60
N TYR A 145 -1.11 6.03 -4.41
CA TYR A 145 -1.62 6.39 -3.10
C TYR A 145 -3.08 5.97 -2.97
N ARG A 146 -3.60 5.94 -1.74
CA ARG A 146 -5.04 5.87 -1.48
C ARG A 146 -5.50 7.08 -0.69
N GLU A 147 -6.78 7.40 -0.80
CA GLU A 147 -7.39 8.48 -0.04
C GLU A 147 -8.07 7.94 1.22
N PHE A 148 -7.90 8.62 2.35
CA PHE A 148 -8.64 8.37 3.57
C PHE A 148 -9.45 9.61 3.94
N ARG A 149 -10.74 9.42 4.23
CA ARG A 149 -11.63 10.46 4.77
C ARG A 149 -12.46 9.86 5.89
N ARG A 150 -12.52 10.53 7.04
CA ARG A 150 -13.39 10.12 8.15
C ARG A 150 -14.63 11.01 8.19
N GLY A 151 -15.77 10.47 7.78
CA GLY A 151 -17.01 11.22 7.68
C GLY A 151 -16.85 12.46 6.79
N ARG A 152 -17.26 13.63 7.28
CA ARG A 152 -17.07 14.92 6.59
C ARG A 152 -15.76 15.63 6.93
N GLY A 153 -14.85 14.98 7.65
CA GLY A 153 -13.56 15.55 8.04
C GLY A 153 -12.59 15.68 6.87
N PRO A 154 -11.48 16.41 7.07
CA PRO A 154 -10.46 16.58 6.04
C PRO A 154 -9.81 15.22 5.70
N GLY A 155 -9.52 15.02 4.42
CA GLY A 155 -8.89 13.79 3.93
C GLY A 155 -7.36 13.86 3.93
N TYR A 156 -6.72 12.70 3.90
CA TYR A 156 -5.28 12.58 3.65
C TYR A 156 -4.99 11.50 2.61
N ALA A 157 -3.89 11.66 1.89
CA ALA A 157 -3.34 10.62 1.02
C ALA A 157 -2.45 9.69 1.85
N MET A 158 -2.51 8.38 1.62
CA MET A 158 -1.52 7.43 2.11
C MET A 158 -0.75 6.85 0.92
N VAL A 159 0.56 7.08 0.89
CA VAL A 159 1.43 6.58 -0.17
C VAL A 159 1.59 5.07 -0.03
N LEU A 160 1.31 4.34 -1.11
CA LEU A 160 1.39 2.89 -1.20
C LEU A 160 2.66 2.42 -1.92
N TYR A 161 3.12 3.21 -2.89
CA TYR A 161 4.29 2.89 -3.70
C TYR A 161 4.91 4.16 -4.30
N VAL A 162 6.24 4.18 -4.40
CA VAL A 162 7.03 5.21 -5.08
C VAL A 162 8.14 4.50 -5.85
N SER A 163 8.23 4.73 -7.16
CA SER A 163 9.27 4.09 -7.98
C SER A 163 10.63 4.78 -7.92
N ASN A 164 10.66 6.11 -7.77
CA ASN A 164 11.90 6.88 -7.61
C ASN A 164 11.79 7.82 -6.39
N PRO A 165 12.23 7.36 -5.20
CA PRO A 165 12.17 8.15 -3.97
C PRO A 165 12.90 9.49 -4.06
N GLU A 166 14.01 9.57 -4.79
CA GLU A 166 14.76 10.83 -4.92
C GLU A 166 13.98 11.90 -5.67
N LEU A 167 13.35 11.52 -6.79
CA LEU A 167 12.48 12.43 -7.51
C LEU A 167 11.23 12.78 -6.70
N PHE A 168 10.65 11.82 -5.96
CA PHE A 168 9.54 12.09 -5.05
C PHE A 168 9.89 13.23 -4.06
N HIS A 169 11.07 13.19 -3.44
CA HIS A 169 11.53 14.25 -2.51
C HIS A 169 11.70 15.60 -3.21
N ARG A 170 12.31 15.64 -4.40
CA ARG A 170 12.44 16.89 -5.19
C ARG A 170 11.08 17.46 -5.60
N ALA A 171 10.10 16.58 -5.82
CA ALA A 171 8.77 16.89 -6.30
C ALA A 171 7.70 17.06 -5.20
N LEU A 172 8.09 17.05 -3.91
CA LEU A 172 7.14 17.14 -2.81
C LEU A 172 6.25 18.38 -2.86
N ARG A 173 6.80 19.55 -3.17
CA ARG A 173 6.00 20.80 -3.24
C ARG A 173 4.92 20.72 -4.32
N PRO A 174 5.22 20.41 -5.59
CA PRO A 174 4.18 20.28 -6.61
C PRO A 174 3.20 19.13 -6.34
N LEU A 175 3.67 17.99 -5.81
CA LEU A 175 2.81 16.86 -5.43
C LEU A 175 1.81 17.25 -4.34
N THR A 176 2.30 17.75 -3.20
CA THR A 176 1.46 18.11 -2.06
C THR A 176 0.45 19.20 -2.41
N ARG A 177 0.86 20.19 -3.20
CA ARG A 177 -0.06 21.19 -3.76
C ARG A 177 -1.13 20.55 -4.64
N HIS A 178 -0.76 19.62 -5.52
CA HIS A 178 -1.71 18.92 -6.39
C HIS A 178 -2.75 18.15 -5.57
N LEU A 179 -2.30 17.39 -4.56
CA LEU A 179 -3.18 16.64 -3.66
C LEU A 179 -4.13 17.55 -2.87
N LEU A 180 -3.66 18.71 -2.42
CA LEU A 180 -4.52 19.70 -1.76
C LEU A 180 -5.55 20.29 -2.73
N VAL A 181 -5.09 20.87 -3.84
CA VAL A 181 -5.93 21.69 -4.72
C VAL A 181 -6.90 20.85 -5.57
N ARG A 182 -6.46 19.67 -6.03
CA ARG A 182 -7.27 18.81 -6.91
C ARG A 182 -8.10 17.78 -6.14
N HIS A 183 -7.63 17.33 -4.98
CA HIS A 183 -8.28 16.24 -4.22
C HIS A 183 -8.77 16.67 -2.82
N GLY A 184 -8.49 17.91 -2.38
CA GLY A 184 -8.87 18.38 -1.05
C GLY A 184 -8.18 17.63 0.09
N LEU A 185 -7.05 16.98 -0.18
CA LEU A 185 -6.30 16.21 0.81
C LEU A 185 -5.34 17.14 1.54
N VAL A 186 -5.52 17.31 2.86
CA VAL A 186 -4.77 18.28 3.66
C VAL A 186 -3.40 17.76 4.13
N ALA A 187 -3.17 16.46 4.00
CA ALA A 187 -1.91 15.84 4.37
C ALA A 187 -1.62 14.60 3.51
N THR A 188 -0.36 14.20 3.51
CA THR A 188 0.14 12.97 2.90
C THR A 188 0.90 12.17 3.95
N LEU A 189 0.45 10.95 4.22
CA LEU A 189 1.12 9.96 5.05
C LEU A 189 2.00 9.09 4.16
N ALA A 190 3.28 8.98 4.48
CA ALA A 190 4.22 8.16 3.74
C ALA A 190 5.20 7.46 4.67
N GLU A 191 5.29 6.13 4.59
CA GLU A 191 6.24 5.36 5.38
C GLU A 191 7.66 5.49 4.84
N LEU A 192 8.64 5.58 5.73
CA LEU A 192 10.04 5.83 5.39
C LEU A 192 10.65 4.69 4.56
N ARG A 193 10.18 3.46 4.72
CA ARG A 193 10.55 2.33 3.84
C ARG A 193 10.22 2.58 2.36
N ILE A 194 9.18 3.37 2.08
CA ILE A 194 8.67 3.62 0.73
C ILE A 194 9.38 4.84 0.13
N ILE A 195 9.52 5.88 0.95
CA ILE A 195 10.09 7.16 0.50
C ILE A 195 11.58 7.30 0.82
N GLY A 196 12.22 6.28 1.40
CA GLY A 196 13.65 6.24 1.77
C GLY A 196 14.03 7.08 2.98
N ARG A 197 13.58 8.34 3.06
CA ARG A 197 13.90 9.29 4.14
C ARG A 197 12.72 10.17 4.51
N LYS A 198 12.79 10.77 5.69
CA LYS A 198 11.80 11.73 6.17
C LYS A 198 11.99 13.09 5.47
N PRO A 199 10.93 13.68 4.88
CA PRO A 199 11.00 15.03 4.33
C PRO A 199 11.20 16.12 5.39
N ASP A 200 11.80 17.24 5.00
CA ASP A 200 11.80 18.45 5.81
C ASP A 200 10.38 18.97 6.04
N LEU A 201 10.15 19.65 7.17
CA LEU A 201 8.85 20.22 7.56
C LEU A 201 7.70 19.19 7.67
N SER A 202 8.02 17.91 7.78
CA SER A 202 7.05 16.85 8.09
C SER A 202 7.03 16.51 9.59
N PHE A 203 6.01 15.78 10.04
CA PHE A 203 5.94 15.22 11.39
C PHE A 203 6.28 13.73 11.37
N ALA A 204 7.16 13.28 12.27
CA ALA A 204 7.43 11.86 12.41
C ALA A 204 6.31 11.18 13.20
N LEU A 205 5.87 10.02 12.76
CA LEU A 205 4.91 9.17 13.48
C LEU A 205 5.13 7.70 13.15
N ARG A 206 4.33 6.81 13.74
CA ARG A 206 4.25 5.40 13.34
C ARG A 206 2.86 5.13 12.78
N ASP A 207 2.81 4.59 11.57
CA ASP A 207 1.55 4.12 10.98
C ASP A 207 1.12 2.80 11.65
N ARG A 208 -0.12 2.39 11.37
CA ARG A 208 -0.72 1.15 11.87
C ARG A 208 0.18 -0.05 11.60
N PRO A 209 0.29 -1.00 12.55
CA PRO A 209 1.11 -2.19 12.39
C PRO A 209 0.80 -2.93 11.10
N LYS A 210 1.85 -3.42 10.44
CA LYS A 210 1.77 -4.29 9.27
C LYS A 210 2.70 -5.47 9.51
N MET A 211 2.33 -6.63 9.01
CA MET A 211 3.08 -7.85 9.27
C MET A 211 3.30 -8.62 7.98
N TYR A 212 4.43 -9.32 7.90
CA TYR A 212 4.77 -10.18 6.78
C TYR A 212 5.38 -11.48 7.27
N ARG A 213 5.31 -12.51 6.45
CA ARG A 213 6.02 -13.78 6.64
C ARG A 213 6.61 -14.19 5.30
N SER A 214 7.93 -14.27 5.26
CA SER A 214 8.69 -14.73 4.11
C SER A 214 9.90 -15.55 4.58
N ALA A 215 10.31 -16.52 3.78
CA ALA A 215 11.54 -17.28 4.01
C ALA A 215 12.76 -16.64 3.35
N THR A 216 12.58 -15.80 2.33
CA THR A 216 13.66 -15.32 1.46
C THR A 216 13.69 -13.80 1.28
N LEU A 217 12.57 -13.10 1.48
CA LEU A 217 12.47 -11.66 1.28
C LEU A 217 12.67 -10.91 2.60
N GLY A 218 13.48 -9.85 2.54
CA GLY A 218 13.61 -8.88 3.62
C GLY A 218 12.48 -7.85 3.64
N PRO A 219 12.34 -7.06 4.72
CA PRO A 219 11.25 -6.10 4.88
C PRO A 219 11.26 -4.97 3.83
N GLY A 220 12.43 -4.62 3.28
CA GLY A 220 12.56 -3.62 2.21
C GLY A 220 12.07 -4.11 0.84
N GLN A 221 11.79 -5.40 0.68
CA GLN A 221 11.24 -6.00 -0.55
C GLN A 221 9.72 -6.23 -0.44
N ILE A 222 9.11 -5.88 0.70
CA ILE A 222 7.67 -5.99 0.94
C ILE A 222 7.05 -4.60 0.77
N ASP A 223 6.26 -4.42 -0.28
CA ASP A 223 5.44 -3.23 -0.51
C ASP A 223 3.95 -3.55 -0.42
N TYR A 224 3.13 -2.56 -0.77
CA TYR A 224 1.67 -2.59 -0.62
C TYR A 224 0.92 -2.86 -1.92
N LEU A 225 1.63 -3.14 -3.02
CA LEU A 225 1.01 -3.46 -4.31
C LEU A 225 0.25 -4.80 -4.23
N TYR A 226 -0.76 -4.96 -5.09
CA TYR A 226 -1.59 -6.17 -5.18
C TYR A 226 -2.16 -6.64 -3.83
N SER A 227 -2.59 -5.70 -3.00
CA SER A 227 -3.07 -5.96 -1.65
C SER A 227 -4.43 -5.33 -1.39
N GLU A 228 -5.04 -5.68 -0.26
CA GLU A 228 -6.28 -5.09 0.20
C GLU A 228 -6.19 -3.55 0.30
N LEU A 229 -5.00 -3.01 0.60
CA LEU A 229 -4.78 -1.56 0.67
C LEU A 229 -5.03 -0.88 -0.68
N VAL A 230 -4.88 -1.60 -1.79
CA VAL A 230 -5.07 -1.09 -3.15
C VAL A 230 -6.48 -1.40 -3.66
N CYS A 231 -7.01 -2.57 -3.30
CA CYS A 231 -8.25 -3.09 -3.87
C CYS A 231 -9.53 -2.64 -3.13
N VAL A 232 -9.50 -2.46 -1.81
CA VAL A 232 -10.73 -2.30 -1.03
C VAL A 232 -10.86 -0.87 -0.48
N PRO A 233 -11.95 -0.16 -0.84
CA PRO A 233 -12.23 1.17 -0.32
C PRO A 233 -12.91 1.03 1.06
N TRP A 234 -12.21 1.48 2.11
CA TRP A 234 -12.72 1.56 3.48
C TRP A 234 -12.30 2.87 4.12
#